data_AF-A0A7V3F9S6-F1
#
_entry.id   AF-A0A7V3F9S6-F1
#
_cell.length_a   1.000
_cell.length_b   1.000
_cell.length_c   1.000
_cell.angle_alpha   90.00
_cell.angle_beta   90.00
_cell.angle_gamma   90.00
#
_symmetry.space_group_name_H-M   'P 1'
#
loop_
_entity.id
_entity.type
_entity.pdbx_description
1 polymer ?
#
loop_
_entity_poly.entity_id
_entity_poly.type
_entity_poly.pdbx_seq_one_letter_code
_entity_poly.pdbx_strand_id
1 'polypeptide(L)' 'WGWLVGLLVVGVLSAILPFPKAASLVVIFGAAVAKALLVAANYMHLRFEPGLIYAIAISPIVLFVVLTLALVPDIVFGR' A
#
# COMPACT_ATOMS: atom_id res chain seq x y z
N TRP A 1 1.53 -3.07 17.03
CA TRP A 1 0.11 -2.93 16.65
C TRP A 1 -0.44 -1.51 16.86
N GLY A 2 -0.27 -0.87 18.04
CA GLY A 2 -0.79 0.50 18.27
C GLY A 2 -0.34 1.55 17.24
N TRP A 3 0.87 1.41 16.69
CA TRP A 3 1.37 2.22 15.58
C TRP A 3 0.58 2.06 14.27
N LEU A 4 0.06 0.86 13.95
CA LEU A 4 -0.82 0.64 12.79
C LEU A 4 -2.15 1.38 12.96
N VAL A 5 -2.71 1.32 14.17
CA VAL A 5 -3.96 2.01 14.51
C VAL A 5 -3.76 3.52 14.43
N GLY A 6 -2.62 4.04 14.92
CA GLY A 6 -2.27 5.46 14.75
C GLY A 6 -2.23 5.88 13.29
N LEU A 7 -1.54 5.10 12.44
CA LEU A 7 -1.48 5.37 11.00
C LEU A 7 -2.84 5.24 10.29
N LEU A 8 -3.73 4.37 10.78
CA LEU A 8 -5.11 4.29 10.31
C LEU A 8 -5.89 5.57 10.64
N VAL A 9 -5.84 6.01 11.90
CA VAL A 9 -6.53 7.22 12.35
C VAL A 9 -6.02 8.44 11.59
N VAL A 10 -4.70 8.60 11.41
CA VAL A 10 -4.13 9.68 10.62
C VAL A 10 -4.64 9.66 9.17
N GLY A 11 -4.68 8.48 8.54
CA GLY A 11 -5.22 8.33 7.19
C GLY A 11 -6.70 8.75 7.09
N VAL A 12 -7.53 8.29 8.02
CA VAL A 12 -8.97 8.62 8.07
C VAL A 12 -9.19 10.10 8.32
N LEU A 13 -8.49 10.69 9.30
CA LEU A 13 -8.59 12.12 9.59
C LEU A 13 -8.15 12.98 8.41
N SER A 14 -7.10 12.57 7.69
CA SER A 14 -6.65 13.29 6.50
C SER A 14 -7.66 13.28 5.35
N ALA A 15 -8.56 12.29 5.31
CA ALA A 15 -9.61 12.17 4.31
C ALA A 15 -10.90 12.93 4.68
N ILE A 16 -11.19 13.08 5.98
CA ILE A 16 -12.42 13.72 6.48
C ILE A 16 -12.22 15.22 6.71
N LEU A 17 -11.04 15.61 7.19
CA LEU A 17 -10.74 17.02 7.42
C LEU A 17 -10.57 17.77 6.10
N PRO A 18 -10.89 19.08 6.05
CA PRO A 18 -10.88 19.89 4.83
C PRO A 18 -9.45 20.28 4.42
N PHE A 19 -8.56 19.31 4.27
CA PHE A 19 -7.21 19.53 3.76
C PHE A 19 -7.22 19.66 2.22
N PRO A 20 -6.20 20.32 1.65
CA PRO A 20 -5.98 20.29 0.21
C PRO A 20 -5.87 18.85 -0.28
N LYS A 21 -6.59 18.51 -1.36
CA LYS A 21 -6.67 17.14 -1.88
C LYS A 21 -5.30 16.49 -2.09
N ALA A 22 -4.32 17.26 -2.59
CA ALA A 22 -2.95 16.78 -2.77
C ALA A 22 -2.29 16.36 -1.44
N ALA A 23 -2.48 17.13 -0.37
CA ALA A 23 -1.94 16.80 0.95
C ALA A 23 -2.59 15.53 1.53
N SER A 24 -3.91 15.41 1.42
CA SER A 24 -4.63 14.19 1.85
C SER A 24 -4.13 12.95 1.11
N LEU A 25 -3.93 13.04 -0.21
CA LEU A 25 -3.41 11.93 -1.01
C LEU A 25 -2.01 11.50 -0.54
N VAL A 26 -1.09 12.45 -0.34
CA VAL A 26 0.27 12.15 0.14
C VAL A 26 0.22 11.47 1.50
N VAL A 27 -0.62 11.94 2.42
CA VAL A 27 -0.74 11.35 3.77
C VAL A 27 -1.34 9.95 3.71
N ILE A 28 -2.38 9.74 2.90
CA ILE A 28 -3.05 8.44 2.76
C ILE A 28 -2.09 7.39 2.17
N PHE A 29 -1.44 7.71 1.05
CA PHE A 29 -0.50 6.80 0.40
C PHE A 29 0.76 6.59 1.25
N GLY A 30 1.31 7.65 1.85
CA GLY A 30 2.44 7.55 2.77
C GLY A 30 2.13 6.65 3.96
N ALA A 31 0.97 6.81 4.58
CA ALA A 31 0.51 5.95 5.67
C ALA A 31 0.31 4.50 5.21
N ALA A 32 -0.20 4.27 3.99
CA ALA A 32 -0.36 2.92 3.43
C ALA A 32 1.00 2.22 3.26
N VAL A 33 1.98 2.90 2.66
CA VAL A 33 3.34 2.38 2.48
C VAL A 33 4.02 2.11 3.83
N ALA A 34 3.93 3.06 4.77
CA ALA A 34 4.51 2.88 6.10
C ALA A 34 3.90 1.67 6.84
N LYS A 35 2.59 1.47 6.77
CA LYS A 35 1.92 0.29 7.34
C LYS A 35 2.42 -0.99 6.69
N ALA A 36 2.51 -1.04 5.36
CA ALA A 36 2.98 -2.22 4.64
C ALA A 36 4.42 -2.59 5.04
N LEU A 37 5.32 -1.61 5.12
CA LEU A 37 6.71 -1.82 5.55
C LEU A 37 6.80 -2.30 7.00
N LEU A 38 6.05 -1.69 7.91
CA LEU A 38 6.04 -2.11 9.30
C LEU A 38 5.46 -3.52 9.47
N VAL A 39 4.49 -3.91 8.64
CA VAL A 39 3.97 -5.28 8.61
C VAL A 39 5.02 -6.27 8.10
N ALA A 40 5.69 -5.94 7.00
CA ALA A 40 6.77 -6.76 6.46
C ALA A 40 7.91 -6.94 7.49
N ALA A 41 8.32 -5.87 8.16
CA ALA A 41 9.43 -5.90 9.11
C ALA A 41 9.10 -6.63 10.43
N ASN A 42 7.88 -6.48 10.96
CA ASN A 42 7.55 -6.94 12.32
C ASN A 42 6.66 -8.19 12.37
N TYR A 43 5.88 -8.48 11.32
CA TYR A 43 4.88 -9.56 11.36
C TYR A 43 5.17 -10.68 10.36
N MET A 44 5.87 -10.40 9.26
CA MET A 44 6.10 -11.40 8.19
C MET A 44 7.32 -12.30 8.41
N HIS A 45 8.04 -12.20 9.54
CA HIS A 45 9.24 -13.01 9.86
C HIS A 45 10.27 -13.17 8.72
N LEU A 46 10.28 -12.24 7.75
CA LEU A 46 11.08 -12.26 6.52
C LEU A 46 12.61 -12.25 6.74
N ARG A 47 13.07 -12.11 7.99
CA ARG A 47 14.47 -11.98 8.37
C ARG A 47 15.25 -13.30 8.33
N PHE A 48 14.58 -14.45 8.41
CA PHE A 48 15.24 -15.74 8.67
C PHE A 48 15.13 -16.78 7.56
N GLU A 49 14.46 -16.48 6.44
CA GLU A 49 14.21 -17.44 5.36
C GLU A 49 14.71 -16.94 4.00
N PRO A 50 15.07 -17.86 3.08
CA PRO A 50 15.74 -17.54 1.82
C PRO A 50 14.85 -16.68 0.91
N GLY A 51 15.46 -16.05 -0.11
CA GLY A 51 14.83 -15.11 -1.05
C GLY A 51 13.52 -15.56 -1.71
N LEU A 52 13.16 -16.85 -1.61
CA LEU A 52 11.86 -17.38 -2.03
C LEU A 52 10.68 -16.71 -1.29
N ILE A 53 10.79 -16.40 0.01
CA ILE A 53 9.68 -15.74 0.73
C ILE A 53 9.49 -14.30 0.28
N TYR A 54 10.60 -13.61 -0.03
CA TYR A 54 10.53 -12.30 -0.67
C TYR A 54 9.87 -12.38 -2.05
N ALA A 55 10.19 -13.40 -2.85
CA ALA A 55 9.55 -13.60 -4.14
C ALA A 55 8.03 -13.82 -4.00
N ILE A 56 7.60 -14.63 -3.03
CA ILE A 56 6.18 -14.86 -2.74
C ILE A 56 5.50 -13.56 -2.28
N ALA A 57 6.12 -12.80 -1.37
CA ALA A 57 5.58 -11.54 -0.86
C ALA A 57 5.49 -10.44 -1.93
N ILE A 58 6.43 -10.40 -2.87
CA ILE A 58 6.48 -9.40 -3.95
C ILE A 58 5.58 -9.79 -5.12
N SER A 59 5.37 -11.08 -5.38
CA SER A 59 4.54 -11.56 -6.49
C SER A 59 3.13 -10.94 -6.57
N PRO A 60 2.34 -10.81 -5.48
CA PRO A 60 1.03 -10.17 -5.57
C PRO A 60 1.11 -8.67 -5.90
N ILE A 61 2.19 -7.98 -5.49
CA ILE A 61 2.40 -6.56 -5.82
C ILE A 61 2.68 -6.41 -7.31
N VAL A 62 3.55 -7.26 -7.86
CA VAL A 62 3.88 -7.25 -9.30
C VAL A 62 2.62 -7.57 -10.12
N LEU A 63 1.88 -8.60 -9.75
CA LEU A 63 0.62 -8.95 -10.41
C LEU A 63 -0.39 -7.80 -10.34
N PHE A 64 -0.55 -7.16 -9.18
CA PHE A 64 -1.45 -6.01 -9.04
C PHE A 64 -1.07 -4.86 -9.99
N VAL A 65 0.21 -4.51 -10.07
CA VAL A 65 0.70 -3.45 -10.97
C VAL A 65 0.46 -3.83 -12.44
N VAL A 66 0.84 -5.04 -12.84
CA VAL A 66 0.68 -5.51 -14.23
C VAL A 66 -0.79 -5.54 -14.62
N LEU A 67 -1.65 -6.12 -13.78
CA LEU A 67 -3.10 -6.20 -14.05
C LEU A 67 -3.73 -4.82 -14.10
N THR A 68 -3.35 -3.91 -13.20
CA THR A 68 -3.87 -2.53 -13.21
C THR A 68 -3.46 -1.81 -14.49
N LEU A 69 -2.19 -1.90 -14.88
CA LEU A 69 -1.70 -1.27 -16.11
C LEU A 69 -2.28 -1.89 -17.38
N ALA A 70 -2.55 -3.20 -17.38
CA ALA A 70 -3.23 -3.88 -18.48
C ALA A 70 -4.71 -3.48 -18.58
N LEU A 71 -5.36 -3.24 -17.44
CA LEU A 71 -6.77 -2.88 -17.35
C LEU A 71 -7.03 -1.41 -17.71
N VAL A 72 -6.12 -0.48 -17.39
CA VAL A 72 -6.27 0.95 -17.71
C VAL A 72 -6.57 1.21 -19.20
N PRO A 73 -5.80 0.71 -20.19
CA PRO A 73 -6.12 0.92 -21.59
C PRO A 73 -7.43 0.25 -22.00
N ASP A 74 -7.79 -0.89 -21.41
CA ASP A 74 -9.07 -1.56 -21.68
C ASP A 74 -10.25 -0.71 -21.21
N ILE A 75 -10.16 -0.08 -20.04
CA ILE A 75 -11.18 0.87 -19.54
C ILE A 75 -11.22 2.16 -20.37
N VAL A 76 -10.06 2.67 -20.78
CA VAL A 76 -9.94 3.98 -21.47
C VAL A 76 -10.30 3.90 -22.95
N PHE A 77 -9.94 2.80 -23.61
CA PHE A 77 -10.14 2.60 -25.05
C PHE A 77 -11.24 1.58 -25.38
N GLY A 78 -11.70 0.80 -24.40
CA GLY A 78 -12.89 -0.05 -24.52
C GLY A 78 -14.13 0.83 -24.60
N ARG A 79 -14.76 0.85 -25.78
CA ARG A 79 -16.10 1.40 -25.99
C ARG A 79 -17.15 0.48 -25.44
#